data_AF-A0A0D6ESQ0-F1
#
_entry.id   AF-A0A0D6ESQ0-F1
#
_cell.length_a   1.000
_cell.length_b   1.000
_cell.length_c   1.000
_cell.angle_alpha   90.00
_cell.angle_beta   90.00
_cell.angle_gamma   90.00
#
_symmetry.space_group_name_H-M   'P 1'
#
loop_
_entity.id
_entity.type
_entity.pdbx_description
1 polymer ?
#
loop_
_entity_poly.entity_id
_entity_poly.type
_entity_poly.pdbx_seq_one_letter_code
_entity_poly.pdbx_strand_id
1 'polypeptide(L)'
;MAAKNYTPASLQLTTRVLGLNPEFQTGWGMRRRILLDGLLAGADTATKQRVLEDDLQLTNASLKHNPKNYSVWEHRKWVLETMPDADWGMEIKMVELYLEKDGRNFHSWDYRRYLISSILSLPPSASRTKPLPQPTTESELAFTTRKISSNFSNFSAWHYRTKLLAKLWSEKGWGVEDTERLERVDQEFELVKQAIWSDPNDQSAWLYHRWLVGDGTVPIIRREIAGIEELLEEEPDSRWCLDSLVHYKRLLVKFLGADETTREERERLNLECAEMLRKLQEVDSLRRARYVDLDTSSPSFTGIALWLSPPPSSPASTSLTSLIASLATSHSTPAFDPHVTLLTGIPSTASIPAVLSSLSSALSAWRCTAPSAPRLSLSFAPLGSKAAQNHYFQYLFAQVDLSPALLALRQAVRAALLPELDPATDDYFPHVSLMYGVDTEERSAAGILGTLQEEGDVRQGEDGAWVVRGVTGIEVHEVQVVMCEGRPEVWKVVGSMPL
;
A
#
# COMPACT_ATOMS: atom_id res chain seq x y z
N MET A 1 -49.47 21.29 -35.34
CA MET A 1 -48.85 21.26 -33.98
C MET A 1 -49.98 21.10 -32.97
N ALA A 2 -49.95 20.07 -32.13
CA ALA A 2 -50.96 19.90 -31.08
C ALA A 2 -50.92 21.11 -30.12
N ALA A 3 -52.08 21.63 -29.72
CA ALA A 3 -52.16 22.77 -28.81
C ALA A 3 -51.54 22.40 -27.45
N LYS A 4 -50.63 23.24 -26.96
CA LYS A 4 -50.01 23.09 -25.63
C LYS A 4 -51.08 23.37 -24.56
N ASN A 5 -51.64 22.33 -23.95
CA ASN A 5 -52.68 22.46 -22.92
C ASN A 5 -52.04 22.52 -21.51
N TYR A 6 -51.53 23.69 -21.12
CA TYR A 6 -50.87 23.93 -19.84
C TYR A 6 -51.83 24.54 -18.82
N THR A 7 -52.73 23.70 -18.29
CA THR A 7 -53.83 24.12 -17.41
C THR A 7 -53.74 23.45 -16.02
N PRO A 8 -54.50 23.93 -15.02
CA PRO A 8 -54.61 23.25 -13.72
C PRO A 8 -55.04 21.78 -13.83
N ALA A 9 -55.86 21.42 -14.83
CA ALA A 9 -56.26 20.04 -15.10
C ALA A 9 -55.06 19.18 -15.53
N SER A 10 -54.20 19.71 -16.41
CA SER A 10 -52.96 19.04 -16.80
C SER A 10 -52.00 18.89 -15.61
N LEU A 11 -51.92 19.88 -14.72
CA LEU A 11 -51.13 19.78 -13.50
C LEU A 11 -51.63 18.65 -12.59
N GLN A 12 -52.94 18.56 -12.34
CA GLN A 12 -53.57 17.47 -11.59
C GLN A 12 -53.31 16.09 -12.20
N LEU A 13 -53.37 15.98 -13.53
CA LEU A 13 -53.04 14.73 -14.22
C LEU A 13 -51.59 14.33 -13.97
N THR A 14 -50.64 15.27 -14.08
CA THR A 14 -49.23 14.97 -13.75
C THR A 14 -49.04 14.60 -12.28
N THR A 15 -49.77 15.21 -11.34
CA THR A 15 -49.74 14.82 -9.92
C THR A 15 -50.15 13.36 -9.74
N ARG A 16 -51.23 12.91 -10.40
CA ARG A 16 -51.68 11.52 -10.33
C ARG A 16 -50.66 10.56 -10.93
N VAL A 17 -50.12 10.88 -12.11
CA VAL A 17 -49.12 10.05 -12.79
C VAL A 17 -47.85 9.92 -11.94
N LEU A 18 -47.35 11.03 -11.39
CA LEU A 18 -46.14 11.04 -10.58
C LEU A 18 -46.34 10.46 -9.18
N GLY A 19 -47.57 10.50 -8.65
CA GLY A 19 -47.94 9.77 -7.44
C GLY A 19 -47.92 8.25 -7.64
N LEU A 20 -48.22 7.77 -8.85
CA LEU A 20 -48.13 6.35 -9.21
C LEU A 20 -46.69 5.93 -9.55
N ASN A 21 -45.98 6.76 -10.31
CA ASN A 21 -44.59 6.51 -10.70
C ASN A 21 -43.73 7.77 -10.53
N PRO A 22 -43.12 7.97 -9.35
CA PRO A 22 -42.27 9.13 -9.10
C PRO A 22 -40.93 9.07 -9.85
N GLU A 23 -40.55 7.93 -10.44
CA GLU A 23 -39.33 7.82 -11.28
C GLU A 23 -39.57 8.27 -12.73
N PHE A 24 -40.83 8.54 -13.11
CA PHE A 24 -41.18 8.91 -14.47
C PHE A 24 -40.64 10.30 -14.87
N GLN A 25 -39.40 10.32 -15.37
CA GLN A 25 -38.66 11.54 -15.71
C GLN A 25 -39.39 12.44 -16.71
N THR A 26 -40.02 11.86 -17.75
CA THR A 26 -40.81 12.61 -18.72
C THR A 26 -42.01 13.30 -18.06
N GLY A 27 -42.63 12.67 -17.06
CA GLY A 27 -43.72 13.26 -16.29
C GLY A 27 -43.29 14.51 -15.53
N TRP A 28 -42.12 14.47 -14.87
CA TRP A 28 -41.54 15.66 -14.22
C TRP A 28 -41.20 16.76 -15.22
N GLY A 29 -40.67 16.40 -16.39
CA GLY A 29 -40.41 17.35 -17.48
C GLY A 29 -41.68 18.02 -18.01
N MET A 30 -42.75 17.25 -18.21
CA MET A 30 -44.07 17.79 -18.59
C MET A 30 -44.64 18.69 -17.49
N ARG A 31 -44.53 18.29 -16.21
CA ARG A 31 -44.97 19.08 -15.06
C ARG A 31 -44.27 20.44 -15.03
N ARG A 32 -42.95 20.49 -15.19
CA ARG A 32 -42.19 21.76 -15.24
C ARG A 32 -42.67 22.68 -16.36
N ARG A 33 -42.96 22.15 -17.55
CA ARG A 33 -43.51 22.96 -18.66
C ARG A 33 -44.90 23.51 -18.34
N ILE A 34 -45.78 22.69 -17.74
CA ILE A 34 -47.11 23.13 -17.31
C ILE A 34 -47.02 24.26 -16.28
N LEU A 35 -46.07 24.16 -15.34
CA LEU A 35 -45.83 25.19 -14.34
C LEU A 35 -45.27 26.46 -14.97
N LEU A 36 -44.15 26.38 -15.70
CA LEU A 36 -43.44 27.54 -16.26
C LEU A 36 -44.25 28.29 -17.32
N ASP A 37 -44.75 27.57 -18.32
CA ASP A 37 -45.41 28.16 -19.49
C ASP A 37 -46.92 28.40 -19.23
N GLY A 38 -47.44 27.90 -18.10
CA GLY A 38 -48.85 27.97 -17.74
C GLY A 38 -49.05 28.70 -16.41
N LEU A 39 -49.10 27.95 -15.30
CA LEU A 39 -49.58 28.47 -14.02
C LEU A 39 -48.71 29.56 -13.40
N LEU A 40 -47.41 29.56 -13.66
CA LEU A 40 -46.47 30.57 -13.16
C LEU A 40 -46.32 31.74 -14.14
N ALA A 41 -46.73 31.58 -15.40
CA ALA A 41 -46.64 32.62 -16.41
C ALA A 41 -47.64 33.75 -16.09
N GLY A 42 -47.14 34.96 -15.86
CA GLY A 42 -47.96 36.12 -15.51
C GLY A 42 -48.57 36.10 -14.10
N ALA A 43 -48.33 35.06 -13.30
CA ALA A 43 -48.79 34.98 -11.91
C ALA A 43 -48.01 35.94 -10.99
N ASP A 44 -48.69 36.45 -9.96
CA ASP A 44 -48.06 37.23 -8.90
C ASP A 44 -47.17 36.38 -7.98
N THR A 45 -46.34 37.04 -7.17
CA THR A 45 -45.37 36.39 -6.28
C THR A 45 -46.04 35.44 -5.28
N ALA A 46 -47.18 35.84 -4.70
CA ALA A 46 -47.90 35.03 -3.71
C ALA A 46 -48.46 33.74 -4.33
N THR A 47 -48.99 33.83 -5.55
CA THR A 47 -49.50 32.67 -6.29
C THR A 47 -48.36 31.74 -6.68
N LYS A 48 -47.24 32.29 -7.19
CA LYS A 48 -46.04 31.49 -7.50
C LYS A 48 -45.51 30.75 -6.27
N GLN A 49 -45.43 31.45 -5.14
CA GLN A 49 -44.99 30.88 -3.87
C GLN A 49 -45.87 29.69 -3.47
N ARG A 50 -47.19 29.89 -3.42
CA ARG A 50 -48.15 28.84 -3.04
C ARG A 50 -48.08 27.61 -3.96
N VAL A 51 -48.07 27.82 -5.28
CA VAL A 51 -48.02 26.70 -6.24
C VAL A 51 -46.73 25.89 -6.11
N LEU A 52 -45.59 26.55 -5.85
CA LEU A 52 -44.31 25.88 -5.68
C LEU A 52 -44.18 25.20 -4.31
N GLU A 53 -44.82 25.74 -3.26
CA GLU A 53 -44.94 25.06 -1.96
C GLU A 53 -45.74 23.77 -2.06
N ASP A 54 -46.85 23.76 -2.81
CA ASP A 54 -47.62 22.54 -3.11
C ASP A 54 -46.75 21.50 -3.86
N ASP A 55 -45.89 21.95 -4.79
CA ASP A 55 -44.94 21.08 -5.49
C ASP A 55 -43.83 20.54 -4.57
N LEU A 56 -43.35 21.31 -3.60
CA LEU A 56 -42.48 20.80 -2.54
C LEU A 56 -43.18 19.72 -1.70
N GLN A 57 -44.48 19.86 -1.42
CA GLN A 57 -45.23 18.81 -0.71
C GLN A 57 -45.37 17.53 -1.54
N LEU A 58 -45.56 17.65 -2.86
CA LEU A 58 -45.55 16.48 -3.76
C LEU A 58 -44.19 15.76 -3.72
N THR A 59 -43.09 16.49 -3.82
CA THR A 59 -41.75 15.87 -3.74
C THR A 59 -41.49 15.28 -2.35
N ASN A 60 -41.94 15.92 -1.27
CA ASN A 60 -41.86 15.38 0.09
C ASN A 60 -42.61 14.04 0.21
N ALA A 61 -43.83 13.96 -0.33
CA ALA A 61 -44.61 12.73 -0.30
C ALA A 61 -43.88 11.60 -1.03
N SER A 62 -43.28 11.89 -2.20
CA SER A 62 -42.49 10.91 -2.95
C SER A 62 -41.22 10.48 -2.20
N LEU A 63 -40.44 11.41 -1.67
CA LEU A 63 -39.17 11.12 -0.97
C LEU A 63 -39.37 10.37 0.35
N LYS A 64 -40.50 10.56 1.03
CA LYS A 64 -40.85 9.77 2.22
C LYS A 64 -40.98 8.27 1.92
N HIS A 65 -41.44 7.92 0.72
CA HIS A 65 -41.61 6.53 0.29
C HIS A 65 -40.36 6.00 -0.43
N ASN A 66 -39.76 6.80 -1.30
CA ASN A 66 -38.56 6.46 -2.04
C ASN A 66 -37.53 7.62 -1.99
N PRO A 67 -36.65 7.63 -0.97
CA PRO A 67 -35.64 8.69 -0.81
C PRO A 67 -34.46 8.55 -1.80
N LYS A 68 -34.43 7.50 -2.63
CA LYS A 68 -33.36 7.21 -3.60
C LYS A 68 -33.85 7.39 -5.04
N ASN A 69 -34.48 8.54 -5.29
CA ASN A 69 -35.09 8.86 -6.58
C ASN A 69 -34.49 10.12 -7.19
N TYR A 70 -33.72 9.95 -8.27
CA TYR A 70 -33.08 11.06 -9.00
C TYR A 70 -34.08 12.12 -9.46
N SER A 71 -35.15 11.71 -10.15
CA SER A 71 -36.10 12.62 -10.76
C SER A 71 -36.78 13.54 -9.74
N VAL A 72 -37.06 13.02 -8.55
CA VAL A 72 -37.69 13.80 -7.47
C VAL A 72 -36.71 14.80 -6.86
N TRP A 73 -35.46 14.39 -6.57
CA TRP A 73 -34.44 15.31 -6.05
C TRP A 73 -34.11 16.43 -7.06
N GLU A 74 -33.98 16.12 -8.34
CA GLU A 74 -33.76 17.12 -9.39
C GLU A 74 -34.94 18.07 -9.55
N HIS A 75 -36.18 17.55 -9.50
CA HIS A 75 -37.36 18.42 -9.53
C HIS A 75 -37.42 19.32 -8.30
N ARG A 76 -37.06 18.81 -7.11
CA ARG A 76 -37.02 19.61 -5.88
C ARG A 76 -36.02 20.76 -5.96
N LYS A 77 -34.81 20.54 -6.49
CA LYS A 77 -33.83 21.62 -6.75
C LYS A 77 -34.42 22.70 -7.65
N TRP A 78 -35.04 22.29 -8.77
CA TRP A 78 -35.70 23.21 -9.69
C TRP A 78 -36.82 24.03 -9.02
N VAL A 79 -37.62 23.40 -8.13
CA VAL A 79 -38.65 24.11 -7.37
C VAL A 79 -38.02 25.20 -6.48
N LEU A 80 -36.93 24.90 -5.77
CA LEU A 80 -36.23 25.89 -4.93
C LEU A 80 -35.64 27.04 -5.76
N GLU A 81 -35.07 26.76 -6.92
CA GLU A 81 -34.52 27.77 -7.82
C GLU A 81 -35.58 28.68 -8.44
N THR A 82 -36.79 28.17 -8.62
CA THR A 82 -37.91 28.90 -9.22
C THR A 82 -38.72 29.68 -8.17
N MET A 83 -38.64 29.26 -6.90
CA MET A 83 -39.46 29.79 -5.81
C MET A 83 -39.03 31.22 -5.43
N PRO A 84 -39.97 32.18 -5.32
CA PRO A 84 -39.64 33.55 -4.90
C PRO A 84 -38.98 33.62 -3.51
N ASP A 85 -39.47 32.82 -2.56
CA ASP A 85 -38.98 32.81 -1.18
C ASP A 85 -38.87 31.38 -0.61
N ALA A 86 -37.82 30.66 -1.03
CA ALA A 86 -37.53 29.30 -0.58
C ALA A 86 -37.05 29.23 0.88
N ASP A 87 -37.51 28.21 1.61
CA ASP A 87 -37.08 27.94 3.00
C ASP A 87 -35.82 27.06 3.04
N TRP A 88 -34.66 27.67 2.76
CA TRP A 88 -33.38 26.95 2.77
C TRP A 88 -33.05 26.34 4.13
N GLY A 89 -33.50 26.95 5.24
CA GLY A 89 -33.30 26.42 6.58
C GLY A 89 -34.09 25.13 6.82
N MET A 90 -35.33 25.06 6.35
CA MET A 90 -36.13 23.84 6.39
C MET A 90 -35.53 22.74 5.51
N GLU A 91 -35.00 23.08 4.34
CA GLU A 91 -34.34 22.12 3.44
C GLU A 91 -33.10 21.49 4.07
N ILE A 92 -32.28 22.27 4.78
CA ILE A 92 -31.13 21.76 5.55
C ILE A 92 -31.61 20.78 6.63
N LYS A 93 -32.63 21.14 7.42
CA LYS A 93 -33.18 20.24 8.46
C LYS A 93 -33.73 18.95 7.85
N MET A 94 -34.43 19.06 6.72
CA MET A 94 -35.00 17.91 6.02
C MET A 94 -33.90 16.95 5.53
N VAL A 95 -32.86 17.45 4.86
CA VAL A 95 -31.79 16.59 4.37
C VAL A 95 -31.00 15.96 5.52
N GLU A 96 -30.83 16.67 6.64
CA GLU A 96 -30.22 16.10 7.83
C GLU A 96 -31.02 14.93 8.39
N LEU A 97 -32.35 15.03 8.44
CA LEU A 97 -33.23 13.93 8.84
C LEU A 97 -33.10 12.70 7.92
N TYR A 98 -32.96 12.90 6.60
CA TYR A 98 -32.70 11.79 5.68
C TYR A 98 -31.35 11.14 5.94
N LEU A 99 -30.32 11.94 6.24
CA LEU A 99 -28.98 11.46 6.60
C LEU A 99 -28.90 10.85 8.01
N GLU A 100 -29.85 11.12 8.90
CA GLU A 100 -30.00 10.39 10.17
C GLU A 100 -30.59 9.00 9.95
N LYS A 101 -31.56 8.88 9.04
CA LYS A 101 -32.18 7.59 8.70
C LYS A 101 -31.28 6.70 7.83
N ASP A 102 -30.58 7.29 6.87
CA ASP A 102 -29.61 6.59 6.02
C ASP A 102 -28.39 7.50 5.82
N GLY A 103 -27.40 7.34 6.70
CA GLY A 103 -26.15 8.08 6.67
C GLY A 103 -25.30 7.84 5.41
N ARG A 104 -25.66 6.86 4.57
CA ARG A 104 -24.98 6.53 3.31
C ARG A 104 -25.83 6.88 2.07
N ASN A 105 -26.96 7.58 2.25
CA ASN A 105 -27.78 8.03 1.12
C ASN A 105 -27.02 9.09 0.30
N PHE A 106 -26.47 8.68 -0.84
CA PHE A 106 -25.70 9.56 -1.70
C PHE A 106 -26.53 10.73 -2.24
N HIS A 107 -27.82 10.54 -2.54
CA HIS A 107 -28.68 11.65 -2.98
C HIS A 107 -28.83 12.72 -1.91
N SER A 108 -28.96 12.33 -0.64
CA SER A 108 -29.06 13.27 0.47
C SER A 108 -27.74 14.01 0.70
N TRP A 109 -26.60 13.31 0.60
CA TRP A 109 -25.29 13.97 0.64
C TRP A 109 -25.09 14.95 -0.53
N ASP A 110 -25.48 14.56 -1.74
CA ASP A 110 -25.41 15.40 -2.94
C ASP A 110 -26.33 16.61 -2.82
N TYR A 111 -27.55 16.40 -2.33
CA TYR A 111 -28.52 17.46 -2.09
C TYR A 111 -28.04 18.43 -1.02
N ARG A 112 -27.42 17.95 0.07
CA ARG A 112 -26.81 18.84 1.07
C ARG A 112 -25.75 19.73 0.43
N ARG A 113 -24.81 19.16 -0.35
CA ARG A 113 -23.77 19.96 -1.03
C ARG A 113 -24.37 20.98 -2.00
N TYR A 114 -25.43 20.62 -2.71
CA TYR A 114 -26.22 21.54 -3.51
C TYR A 114 -26.80 22.68 -2.66
N LEU A 115 -27.47 22.39 -1.53
CA LEU A 115 -28.05 23.40 -0.66
C LEU A 115 -26.99 24.38 -0.16
N ILE A 116 -25.85 23.87 0.33
CA ILE A 116 -24.75 24.71 0.83
C ILE A 116 -24.23 25.63 -0.30
N SER A 117 -23.97 25.07 -1.49
CA SER A 117 -23.50 25.84 -2.65
C SER A 117 -24.50 26.91 -3.10
N SER A 118 -25.79 26.57 -3.15
CA SER A 118 -26.85 27.49 -3.54
C SER A 118 -27.00 28.60 -2.51
N ILE A 119 -27.04 28.29 -1.21
CA ILE A 119 -27.13 29.28 -0.13
C ILE A 119 -26.01 30.32 -0.22
N LEU A 120 -24.77 29.88 -0.45
CA LEU A 120 -23.61 30.78 -0.58
C LEU A 120 -23.62 31.63 -1.85
N SER A 121 -24.32 31.18 -2.90
CA SER A 121 -24.38 31.85 -4.20
C SER A 121 -25.61 32.76 -4.35
N LEU A 122 -26.56 32.71 -3.41
CA LEU A 122 -27.77 33.52 -3.47
C LEU A 122 -27.45 35.00 -3.20
N PRO A 123 -27.98 35.93 -4.02
CA PRO A 123 -27.81 37.35 -3.75
C PRO A 123 -28.60 37.77 -2.50
N PRO A 124 -28.19 38.87 -1.83
CA PRO A 124 -29.02 39.52 -0.84
C PRO A 124 -30.37 39.88 -1.46
N SER A 125 -31.46 39.48 -0.80
CA SER A 125 -32.82 39.77 -1.26
C SER A 125 -33.60 40.48 -0.18
N ALA A 126 -34.02 41.72 -0.47
CA ALA A 126 -34.89 42.50 0.41
C ALA A 126 -36.31 41.94 0.53
N SER A 127 -36.70 41.02 -0.37
CA SER A 127 -38.02 40.38 -0.37
C SER A 127 -38.04 39.01 0.31
N ARG A 128 -36.90 38.54 0.83
CA ARG A 128 -36.82 37.25 1.54
C ARG A 128 -37.39 37.41 2.95
N THR A 129 -38.40 36.61 3.28
CA THR A 129 -39.01 36.61 4.62
C THR A 129 -38.44 35.52 5.52
N LYS A 130 -37.88 34.46 4.90
CA LYS A 130 -37.35 33.29 5.62
C LYS A 130 -35.87 33.47 5.96
N PRO A 131 -35.41 33.13 7.18
CA PRO A 131 -34.00 33.24 7.55
C PRO A 131 -33.12 32.40 6.61
N LEU A 132 -32.10 33.03 6.03
CA LEU A 132 -31.10 32.32 5.23
C LEU A 132 -30.01 31.76 6.15
N PRO A 133 -29.74 30.44 6.15
CA PRO A 133 -28.58 29.90 6.83
C PRO A 133 -27.27 30.51 6.32
N GLN A 134 -26.24 30.56 7.16
CA GLN A 134 -24.90 31.05 6.79
C GLN A 134 -23.89 29.92 7.02
N PRO A 135 -23.89 28.88 6.18
CA PRO A 135 -22.97 27.77 6.35
C PRO A 135 -21.54 28.22 6.09
N THR A 136 -20.64 27.91 7.02
CA THR A 136 -19.19 28.07 6.87
C THR A 136 -18.54 26.71 6.70
N THR A 137 -17.31 26.68 6.16
CA THR A 137 -16.50 25.46 6.10
C THR A 137 -16.37 24.82 7.48
N GLU A 138 -16.20 25.62 8.53
CA GLU A 138 -16.16 25.16 9.93
C GLU A 138 -17.48 24.54 10.41
N SER A 139 -18.63 25.15 10.05
CA SER A 139 -19.94 24.57 10.41
C SER A 139 -20.19 23.21 9.76
N GLU A 140 -19.70 23.02 8.52
CA GLU A 140 -19.78 21.75 7.81
C GLU A 140 -18.78 20.72 8.34
N LEU A 141 -17.59 21.15 8.77
CA LEU A 141 -16.65 20.28 9.50
C LEU A 141 -17.30 19.79 10.80
N ALA A 142 -17.92 20.68 11.58
CA ALA A 142 -18.67 20.30 12.77
C ALA A 142 -19.83 19.33 12.46
N PHE A 143 -20.51 19.50 11.32
CA PHE A 143 -21.52 18.55 10.84
C PHE A 143 -20.92 17.16 10.57
N THR A 144 -19.79 17.08 9.85
CA THR A 144 -19.12 15.79 9.60
C THR A 144 -18.65 15.14 10.89
N THR A 145 -18.13 15.90 11.86
CA THR A 145 -17.77 15.38 13.19
C THR A 145 -18.97 14.71 13.86
N ARG A 146 -20.15 15.36 13.90
CA ARG A 146 -21.36 14.73 14.47
C ARG A 146 -21.75 13.45 13.75
N LYS A 147 -21.63 13.41 12.41
CA LYS A 147 -21.96 12.21 11.62
C LYS A 147 -20.96 11.07 11.80
N ILE A 148 -19.69 11.38 12.01
CA ILE A 148 -18.64 10.41 12.34
C ILE A 148 -18.81 9.90 13.78
N SER A 149 -19.02 10.77 14.76
CA SER A 149 -19.20 10.37 16.17
C SER A 149 -20.45 9.50 16.38
N SER A 150 -21.51 9.71 15.58
CA SER A 150 -22.70 8.86 15.62
C SER A 150 -22.52 7.51 14.91
N ASN A 151 -21.63 7.44 13.92
CA ASN A 151 -21.29 6.23 13.20
C ASN A 151 -19.93 6.40 12.51
N PHE A 152 -18.87 5.86 13.12
CA PHE A 152 -17.51 5.99 12.58
C PHE A 152 -17.33 5.21 11.27
N SER A 153 -18.22 4.27 10.94
CA SER A 153 -18.28 3.60 9.64
C SER A 153 -18.91 4.46 8.52
N ASN A 154 -19.27 5.71 8.80
CA ASN A 154 -19.87 6.60 7.82
C ASN A 154 -18.82 7.16 6.83
N PHE A 155 -18.46 6.36 5.83
CA PHE A 155 -17.53 6.76 4.77
C PHE A 155 -17.90 8.07 4.08
N SER A 156 -19.20 8.35 3.88
CA SER A 156 -19.63 9.59 3.23
C SER A 156 -19.28 10.83 4.06
N ALA A 157 -19.36 10.75 5.39
CA ALA A 157 -18.96 11.83 6.29
C ALA A 157 -17.44 12.04 6.26
N TRP A 158 -16.65 10.96 6.34
CA TRP A 158 -15.19 11.01 6.18
C TRP A 158 -14.78 11.61 4.85
N HIS A 159 -15.36 11.12 3.75
CA HIS A 159 -15.05 11.63 2.41
C HIS A 159 -15.39 13.12 2.30
N TYR A 160 -16.56 13.55 2.78
CA TYR A 160 -16.93 14.96 2.74
C TYR A 160 -15.96 15.82 3.57
N ARG A 161 -15.53 15.32 4.73
CA ARG A 161 -14.53 15.97 5.59
C ARG A 161 -13.21 16.22 4.86
N THR A 162 -12.72 15.27 4.04
CA THR A 162 -11.49 15.47 3.23
C THR A 162 -11.61 16.67 2.29
N LYS A 163 -12.79 16.87 1.68
CA LYS A 163 -13.06 17.99 0.77
C LYS A 163 -13.17 19.31 1.51
N LEU A 164 -13.78 19.29 2.70
CA LEU A 164 -13.90 20.48 3.56
C LEU A 164 -12.54 20.94 4.12
N LEU A 165 -11.67 20.01 4.52
CA LEU A 165 -10.32 20.36 4.97
C LEU A 165 -9.48 20.95 3.84
N ALA A 166 -9.53 20.36 2.64
CA ALA A 166 -8.87 20.93 1.47
C ALA A 166 -9.36 22.35 1.15
N LYS A 167 -10.68 22.57 1.26
CA LYS A 167 -11.27 23.90 1.13
C LYS A 167 -10.81 24.85 2.23
N LEU A 168 -10.77 24.40 3.48
CA LEU A 168 -10.32 25.20 4.63
C LEU A 168 -8.88 25.67 4.45
N TRP A 169 -7.97 24.78 4.05
CA TRP A 169 -6.57 25.15 3.78
C TRP A 169 -6.50 26.23 2.71
N SER A 170 -7.26 26.10 1.61
CA SER A 170 -7.32 27.11 0.56
C SER A 170 -7.92 28.44 1.02
N GLU A 171 -8.99 28.42 1.83
CA GLU A 171 -9.64 29.64 2.34
C GLU A 171 -8.75 30.42 3.32
N LYS A 172 -7.94 29.69 4.09
CA LYS A 172 -6.98 30.27 5.04
C LYS A 172 -5.63 30.63 4.43
N GLY A 173 -5.36 30.14 3.21
CA GLY A 173 -4.05 30.29 2.57
C GLY A 173 -2.95 29.46 3.22
N TRP A 174 -3.31 28.35 3.90
CA TRP A 174 -2.35 27.57 4.66
C TRP A 174 -1.48 26.66 3.79
N GLY A 175 -0.17 26.91 3.81
CA GLY A 175 0.89 26.05 3.28
C GLY A 175 1.05 24.76 4.08
N VAL A 176 1.88 23.83 3.60
CA VAL A 176 2.09 22.52 4.26
C VAL A 176 2.90 22.62 5.57
N GLU A 177 3.66 23.69 5.74
CA GLU A 177 4.52 23.93 6.92
C GLU A 177 3.90 24.89 7.94
N ASP A 178 2.72 25.45 7.65
CA ASP A 178 2.07 26.41 8.54
C ASP A 178 1.62 25.73 9.83
N THR A 179 1.99 26.32 10.97
CA THR A 179 1.73 25.79 12.31
C THR A 179 0.25 25.47 12.52
N GLU A 180 -0.66 26.36 12.12
CA GLU A 180 -2.10 26.17 12.28
C GLU A 180 -2.63 24.99 11.46
N ARG A 181 -2.03 24.72 10.29
CA ARG A 181 -2.37 23.54 9.51
C ARG A 181 -1.85 22.27 10.16
N LEU A 182 -0.62 22.29 10.66
CA LEU A 182 -0.02 21.14 11.34
C LEU A 182 -0.82 20.78 12.61
N GLU A 183 -1.17 21.76 13.44
CA GLU A 183 -2.05 21.57 14.60
C GLU A 183 -3.41 20.98 14.20
N ARG A 184 -4.00 21.47 13.10
CA ARG A 184 -5.25 20.92 12.59
C ARG A 184 -5.09 19.49 12.10
N VAL A 185 -3.99 19.17 11.41
CA VAL A 185 -3.69 17.81 10.95
C VAL A 185 -3.52 16.86 12.13
N ASP A 186 -2.84 17.28 13.20
CA ASP A 186 -2.70 16.47 14.41
C ASP A 186 -4.05 16.20 15.08
N GLN A 187 -4.95 17.19 15.15
CA GLN A 187 -6.33 16.96 15.62
C GLN A 187 -7.09 15.92 14.77
N GLU A 188 -6.86 15.92 13.45
CA GLU A 188 -7.46 14.92 12.55
C GLU A 188 -6.86 13.53 12.74
N PHE A 189 -5.57 13.42 13.06
CA PHE A 189 -4.93 12.15 13.44
C PHE A 189 -5.55 11.60 14.72
N GLU A 190 -5.75 12.41 15.75
CA GLU A 190 -6.40 11.97 16.98
C GLU A 190 -7.82 11.48 16.73
N LEU A 191 -8.60 12.22 15.92
CA LEU A 191 -9.97 11.83 15.56
C LEU A 191 -10.00 10.47 14.84
N VAL A 192 -9.14 10.25 13.85
CA VAL A 192 -9.16 8.99 13.09
C VAL A 192 -8.56 7.84 13.87
N LYS A 193 -7.56 8.07 14.73
CA LYS A 193 -7.00 7.06 15.63
C LYS A 193 -8.05 6.54 16.59
N GLN A 194 -8.84 7.42 17.20
CA GLN A 194 -9.96 6.99 18.06
C GLN A 194 -10.92 6.05 17.32
N ALA A 195 -11.24 6.33 16.05
CA ALA A 195 -12.08 5.45 15.24
C ALA A 195 -11.41 4.11 14.92
N ILE A 196 -10.13 4.14 14.52
CA ILE A 196 -9.33 2.94 14.22
C ILE A 196 -9.19 2.04 15.45
N TRP A 197 -8.90 2.59 16.62
CA TRP A 197 -8.78 1.84 17.87
C TRP A 197 -10.12 1.33 18.40
N SER A 198 -11.23 1.99 18.04
CA SER A 198 -12.57 1.52 18.41
C SER A 198 -13.02 0.32 17.57
N ASP A 199 -12.70 0.31 16.28
CA ASP A 199 -12.96 -0.81 15.38
C ASP A 199 -11.89 -0.87 14.28
N PRO A 200 -10.82 -1.67 14.46
CA PRO A 200 -9.73 -1.78 13.50
C PRO A 200 -10.17 -2.44 12.19
N ASN A 201 -11.35 -3.08 12.15
CA ASN A 201 -11.88 -3.69 10.94
C ASN A 201 -12.69 -2.71 10.07
N ASP A 202 -12.99 -1.50 10.57
CA ASP A 202 -13.72 -0.50 9.79
C ASP A 202 -12.84 0.17 8.72
N GLN A 203 -13.17 -0.09 7.46
CA GLN A 203 -12.44 0.45 6.32
C GLN A 203 -12.41 2.00 6.26
N SER A 204 -13.46 2.67 6.73
CA SER A 204 -13.65 4.11 6.46
C SER A 204 -12.57 4.94 7.14
N ALA A 205 -12.25 4.61 8.39
CA ALA A 205 -11.22 5.29 9.16
C ALA A 205 -9.83 5.09 8.53
N TRP A 206 -9.49 3.87 8.10
CA TRP A 206 -8.21 3.60 7.41
C TRP A 206 -8.05 4.35 6.09
N LEU A 207 -9.12 4.47 5.30
CA LEU A 207 -9.07 5.26 4.06
C LEU A 207 -8.87 6.75 4.33
N TYR A 208 -9.50 7.28 5.39
CA TYR A 208 -9.28 8.66 5.82
C TYR A 208 -7.86 8.87 6.35
N HIS A 209 -7.36 7.95 7.18
CA HIS A 209 -6.00 7.96 7.70
C HIS A 209 -4.97 7.95 6.57
N ARG A 210 -5.14 7.09 5.55
CA ARG A 210 -4.26 7.05 4.38
C ARG A 210 -4.29 8.34 3.57
N TRP A 211 -5.46 8.97 3.42
CA TRP A 211 -5.55 10.30 2.82
C TRP A 211 -4.83 11.38 3.64
N LEU A 212 -4.93 11.33 4.96
CA LEU A 212 -4.33 12.30 5.88
C LEU A 212 -2.80 12.19 5.89
N VAL A 213 -2.26 10.97 5.87
CA VAL A 213 -0.81 10.73 5.69
C VAL A 213 -0.36 11.23 4.31
N GLY A 214 -1.11 10.93 3.24
CA GLY A 214 -0.76 11.34 1.88
C GLY A 214 0.63 10.82 1.46
N ASP A 215 1.45 11.71 0.90
CA ASP A 215 2.87 11.41 0.64
C ASP A 215 3.72 11.42 1.92
N GLY A 216 3.25 12.05 3.00
CA GLY A 216 3.88 12.04 4.31
C GLY A 216 5.29 12.63 4.38
N THR A 217 5.85 12.62 5.59
CA THR A 217 7.27 12.85 5.86
C THR A 217 7.79 11.68 6.69
N VAL A 218 9.10 11.44 6.69
CA VAL A 218 9.71 10.36 7.49
C VAL A 218 9.22 10.38 8.96
N PRO A 219 9.19 11.53 9.67
CA PRO A 219 8.66 11.57 11.03
C PRO A 219 7.19 11.14 11.17
N ILE A 220 6.31 11.61 10.28
CA ILE A 220 4.88 11.25 10.31
C ILE A 220 4.73 9.75 10.02
N ILE A 221 5.40 9.24 8.99
CA ILE A 221 5.30 7.84 8.61
C ILE A 221 5.78 6.93 9.74
N ARG A 222 6.90 7.27 10.39
CA ARG A 222 7.39 6.51 11.56
C ARG A 222 6.42 6.54 12.73
N ARG A 223 5.86 7.72 13.05
CA ARG A 223 4.86 7.87 14.12
C ARG A 223 3.63 6.99 13.86
N GLU A 224 3.13 7.00 12.63
CA GLU A 224 1.95 6.20 12.28
C GLU A 224 2.26 4.70 12.17
N ILE A 225 3.45 4.30 11.70
CA ILE A 225 3.89 2.89 11.75
C ILE A 225 3.85 2.38 13.20
N ALA A 226 4.49 3.10 14.13
CA ALA A 226 4.57 2.69 15.53
C ALA A 226 3.17 2.51 16.16
N GLY A 227 2.26 3.48 15.96
CA GLY A 227 0.90 3.38 16.50
C GLY A 227 0.06 2.25 15.90
N ILE A 228 0.33 1.86 14.64
CA ILE A 228 -0.38 0.73 14.01
C ILE A 228 0.25 -0.61 14.42
N GLU A 229 1.56 -0.66 14.70
CA GLU A 229 2.23 -1.84 15.27
C GLU A 229 1.68 -2.16 16.65
N GLU A 230 1.53 -1.16 17.52
CA GLU A 230 0.87 -1.31 18.84
C GLU A 230 -0.55 -1.90 18.69
N LEU A 231 -1.34 -1.40 17.74
CA LEU A 231 -2.67 -1.94 17.50
C LEU A 231 -2.64 -3.37 16.92
N LEU A 232 -1.64 -3.70 16.10
CA LEU A 232 -1.49 -5.05 15.55
C LEU A 232 -1.11 -6.06 16.63
N GLU A 233 -0.40 -5.66 17.69
CA GLU A 233 -0.11 -6.54 18.83
C GLU A 233 -1.40 -6.98 19.54
N GLU A 234 -2.35 -6.06 19.73
CA GLU A 234 -3.66 -6.35 20.31
C GLU A 234 -4.59 -7.09 19.33
N GLU A 235 -4.49 -6.78 18.04
CA GLU A 235 -5.38 -7.28 16.98
C GLU A 235 -4.56 -7.93 15.84
N PRO A 236 -3.93 -9.09 16.10
CA PRO A 236 -2.91 -9.67 15.23
C PRO A 236 -3.42 -10.04 13.84
N ASP A 237 -4.70 -10.35 13.71
CA ASP A 237 -5.33 -10.74 12.45
C ASP A 237 -6.07 -9.59 11.77
N SER A 238 -5.90 -8.35 12.27
CA SER A 238 -6.44 -7.15 11.62
C SER A 238 -5.82 -6.96 10.25
N ARG A 239 -6.60 -7.31 9.23
CA ARG A 239 -6.27 -7.08 7.82
C ARG A 239 -5.85 -5.63 7.57
N TRP A 240 -6.53 -4.66 8.18
CA TRP A 240 -6.26 -3.25 7.91
C TRP A 240 -4.99 -2.74 8.58
N CYS A 241 -4.63 -3.25 9.76
CA CYS A 241 -3.34 -2.98 10.36
C CYS A 241 -2.22 -3.50 9.45
N LEU A 242 -2.30 -4.76 9.04
CA LEU A 242 -1.31 -5.39 8.14
C LEU A 242 -1.20 -4.66 6.78
N ASP A 243 -2.32 -4.39 6.09
CA ASP A 243 -2.31 -3.69 4.79
C ASP A 243 -1.76 -2.27 4.90
N SER A 244 -2.07 -1.57 6.00
CA SER A 244 -1.60 -0.21 6.23
C SER A 244 -0.11 -0.18 6.58
N LEU A 245 0.38 -1.11 7.40
CA LEU A 245 1.81 -1.23 7.70
C LEU A 245 2.62 -1.54 6.44
N VAL A 246 2.19 -2.49 5.61
CA VAL A 246 2.85 -2.77 4.32
C VAL A 246 2.93 -1.51 3.47
N HIS A 247 1.83 -0.75 3.39
CA HIS A 247 1.80 0.49 2.63
C HIS A 247 2.79 1.54 3.18
N TYR A 248 2.78 1.79 4.49
CA TYR A 248 3.61 2.83 5.11
C TYR A 248 5.08 2.44 5.21
N LYS A 249 5.41 1.18 5.48
CA LYS A 249 6.80 0.68 5.47
C LYS A 249 7.41 0.78 4.07
N ARG A 250 6.65 0.44 3.01
CA ARG A 250 7.10 0.67 1.62
C ARG A 250 7.30 2.15 1.28
N LEU A 251 6.39 3.00 1.76
CA LEU A 251 6.53 4.44 1.59
C LEU A 251 7.79 4.96 2.31
N LEU A 252 8.08 4.47 3.51
CA LEU A 252 9.30 4.78 4.25
C LEU A 252 10.56 4.32 3.50
N VAL A 253 10.58 3.08 2.99
CA VAL A 253 11.68 2.57 2.15
C VAL A 253 11.96 3.50 0.96
N LYS A 254 10.92 4.02 0.31
CA LYS A 254 11.06 4.98 -0.79
C LYS A 254 11.72 6.29 -0.34
N PHE A 255 11.42 6.78 0.85
CA PHE A 255 12.03 8.01 1.39
C PHE A 255 13.46 7.84 1.87
N LEU A 256 13.84 6.65 2.31
CA LEU A 256 15.20 6.37 2.82
C LEU A 256 16.29 6.39 1.74
N GLY A 257 15.93 6.54 0.45
CA GLY A 257 16.89 6.57 -0.66
C GLY A 257 17.60 5.23 -0.88
N ALA A 258 18.60 5.17 -1.77
CA ALA A 258 19.36 3.94 -2.06
C ALA A 258 20.75 3.90 -1.39
N ASP A 259 20.99 4.78 -0.42
CA ASP A 259 22.28 4.92 0.23
C ASP A 259 22.64 3.69 1.08
N GLU A 260 23.94 3.43 1.25
CA GLU A 260 24.42 2.31 2.07
C GLU A 260 24.07 2.47 3.56
N THR A 261 24.04 3.71 4.06
CA THR A 261 23.71 4.01 5.48
C THR A 261 22.28 3.63 5.85
N THR A 262 21.37 3.57 4.88
CA THR A 262 19.96 3.21 5.08
C THR A 262 19.63 1.80 4.58
N ARG A 263 20.63 1.06 4.06
CA ARG A 263 20.45 -0.27 3.48
C ARG A 263 19.88 -1.29 4.46
N GLU A 264 20.47 -1.41 5.64
CA GLU A 264 20.03 -2.37 6.67
C GLU A 264 18.57 -2.13 7.07
N GLU A 265 18.19 -0.85 7.24
CA GLU A 265 16.81 -0.49 7.56
C GLU A 265 15.86 -0.82 6.41
N ARG A 266 16.24 -0.54 5.15
CA ARG A 266 15.42 -0.90 4.00
C ARG A 266 15.23 -2.41 3.88
N GLU A 267 16.28 -3.20 4.08
CA GLU A 267 16.22 -4.66 4.02
C GLU A 267 15.28 -5.21 5.10
N ARG A 268 15.40 -4.70 6.34
CA ARG A 268 14.49 -5.06 7.45
C ARG A 268 13.02 -4.74 7.15
N LEU A 269 12.71 -3.49 6.78
CA LEU A 269 11.34 -3.06 6.48
C LEU A 269 10.68 -3.88 5.37
N ASN A 270 11.49 -4.26 4.39
CA ASN A 270 11.05 -5.06 3.28
C ASN A 270 10.76 -6.51 3.64
N LEU A 271 11.56 -7.11 4.51
CA LEU A 271 11.32 -8.45 5.04
C LEU A 271 10.01 -8.48 5.86
N GLU A 272 9.81 -7.49 6.72
CA GLU A 272 8.58 -7.30 7.48
C GLU A 272 7.36 -7.15 6.55
N CYS A 273 7.49 -6.40 5.46
CA CYS A 273 6.42 -6.28 4.46
C CYS A 273 6.07 -7.64 3.82
N ALA A 274 7.07 -8.46 3.49
CA ALA A 274 6.86 -9.78 2.90
C ALA A 274 6.18 -10.75 3.88
N GLU A 275 6.53 -10.70 5.17
CA GLU A 275 5.85 -11.43 6.24
C GLU A 275 4.39 -11.02 6.39
N MET A 276 4.12 -9.71 6.48
CA MET A 276 2.76 -9.19 6.57
C MET A 276 1.91 -9.54 5.34
N LEU A 277 2.50 -9.49 4.14
CA LEU A 277 1.81 -9.89 2.90
C LEU A 277 1.48 -11.39 2.87
N ARG A 278 2.33 -12.25 3.43
CA ARG A 278 2.00 -13.68 3.61
C ARG A 278 0.84 -13.85 4.58
N LYS A 279 0.87 -13.16 5.73
CA LYS A 279 -0.24 -13.20 6.69
C LYS A 279 -1.56 -12.72 6.08
N LEU A 280 -1.52 -11.65 5.28
CA LEU A 280 -2.68 -11.13 4.53
C LEU A 280 -3.31 -12.15 3.56
N GLN A 281 -2.52 -13.08 2.99
CA GLN A 281 -3.05 -14.15 2.13
C GLN A 281 -3.90 -15.18 2.89
N GLU A 282 -3.71 -15.25 4.20
CA GLU A 282 -4.45 -16.10 5.12
C GLU A 282 -5.67 -15.36 5.66
N VAL A 283 -5.46 -14.19 6.29
CA VAL A 283 -6.52 -13.42 6.96
C VAL A 283 -7.47 -12.69 6.01
N ASP A 284 -7.06 -12.42 4.76
CA ASP A 284 -7.91 -11.87 3.69
C ASP A 284 -7.81 -12.69 2.39
N SER A 285 -8.10 -13.98 2.52
CA SER A 285 -7.99 -14.97 1.45
C SER A 285 -8.71 -14.61 0.14
N LEU A 286 -9.80 -13.84 0.17
CA LEU A 286 -10.51 -13.38 -1.03
C LEU A 286 -9.66 -12.45 -1.91
N ARG A 287 -8.62 -11.82 -1.34
CA ARG A 287 -7.66 -10.97 -2.06
C ARG A 287 -6.26 -11.56 -2.10
N ARG A 288 -6.10 -12.87 -1.84
CA ARG A 288 -4.80 -13.57 -1.89
C ARG A 288 -3.98 -13.23 -3.13
N ALA A 289 -4.58 -13.25 -4.31
CA ALA A 289 -3.89 -12.94 -5.56
C ALA A 289 -3.27 -11.53 -5.56
N ARG A 290 -3.98 -10.52 -5.03
CA ARG A 290 -3.44 -9.17 -4.87
C ARG A 290 -2.22 -9.14 -3.96
N TYR A 291 -2.23 -9.88 -2.85
CA TYR A 291 -1.10 -9.91 -1.92
C TYR A 291 0.10 -10.65 -2.50
N VAL A 292 -0.12 -11.70 -3.29
CA VAL A 292 0.93 -12.37 -4.07
C VAL A 292 1.55 -11.39 -5.07
N ASP A 293 0.73 -10.66 -5.84
CA ASP A 293 1.23 -9.66 -6.79
C ASP A 293 2.04 -8.56 -6.07
N LEU A 294 1.59 -8.12 -4.90
CA LEU A 294 2.32 -7.16 -4.08
C LEU A 294 3.62 -7.75 -3.50
N ASP A 295 3.67 -9.02 -3.13
CA ASP A 295 4.86 -9.69 -2.60
C ASP A 295 5.98 -9.72 -3.65
N THR A 296 5.63 -9.93 -4.92
CA THR A 296 6.61 -9.86 -6.04
C THR A 296 7.23 -8.48 -6.26
N SER A 297 6.74 -7.43 -5.57
CA SER A 297 7.21 -6.06 -5.68
C SER A 297 8.02 -5.55 -4.46
N SER A 298 8.36 -6.41 -3.48
CA SER A 298 9.31 -6.13 -2.37
C SER A 298 10.53 -7.07 -2.50
N PRO A 299 11.72 -6.72 -1.98
CA PRO A 299 13.00 -7.23 -2.43
C PRO A 299 13.17 -8.72 -2.11
N SER A 300 12.85 -9.52 -3.11
CA SER A 300 13.89 -10.39 -3.62
C SER A 300 15.18 -9.59 -3.78
N PHE A 301 16.33 -10.19 -3.49
CA PHE A 301 17.54 -9.75 -4.18
C PHE A 301 17.14 -9.61 -5.67
N THR A 302 17.19 -8.40 -6.24
CA THR A 302 16.84 -8.14 -7.64
C THR A 302 18.12 -7.73 -8.34
N GLY A 303 18.68 -8.64 -9.12
CA GLY A 303 19.90 -8.38 -9.84
C GLY A 303 20.56 -9.65 -10.33
N ILE A 304 21.71 -9.46 -10.94
CA ILE A 304 22.58 -10.55 -11.34
C ILE A 304 23.63 -10.75 -10.23
N ALA A 305 23.78 -12.00 -9.81
CA ALA A 305 24.86 -12.43 -8.93
C ALA A 305 25.84 -13.32 -9.69
N LEU A 306 27.10 -13.32 -9.24
CA LEU A 306 28.11 -14.25 -9.69
C LEU A 306 28.38 -15.27 -8.61
N TRP A 307 28.20 -16.55 -8.94
CA TRP A 307 28.33 -17.65 -8.00
C TRP A 307 29.52 -18.54 -8.33
N LEU A 308 30.16 -19.02 -7.27
CA LEU A 308 31.17 -20.07 -7.29
C LEU A 308 30.52 -21.33 -6.72
N SER A 309 30.17 -22.25 -7.60
CA SER A 309 29.41 -23.46 -7.27
C SER A 309 30.30 -24.69 -7.40
N PRO A 310 30.14 -25.71 -6.54
CA PRO A 310 30.82 -26.99 -6.72
C PRO A 310 30.34 -27.66 -8.02
N PRO A 311 31.23 -28.34 -8.77
CA PRO A 311 30.85 -29.05 -9.98
C PRO A 311 29.69 -30.03 -9.74
N PRO A 312 28.74 -30.15 -10.69
CA PRO A 312 27.66 -31.12 -10.59
C PRO A 312 28.21 -32.52 -10.34
N SER A 313 27.59 -33.28 -9.45
CA SER A 313 28.00 -34.64 -9.07
C SER A 313 29.33 -34.76 -8.31
N SER A 314 29.96 -33.65 -7.91
CA SER A 314 31.08 -33.71 -6.97
C SER A 314 30.62 -34.17 -5.58
N PRO A 315 31.51 -34.77 -4.76
CA PRO A 315 31.18 -35.11 -3.37
C PRO A 315 30.67 -33.90 -2.58
N ALA A 316 31.24 -32.72 -2.80
CA ALA A 316 30.82 -31.48 -2.16
C ALA A 316 29.43 -31.02 -2.60
N SER A 317 29.14 -31.03 -3.91
CA SER A 317 27.79 -30.74 -4.42
C SER A 317 26.75 -31.68 -3.80
N THR A 318 27.00 -32.99 -3.83
CA THR A 318 26.07 -34.00 -3.31
C THR A 318 25.81 -33.81 -1.80
N SER A 319 26.88 -33.62 -1.02
CA SER A 319 26.79 -33.51 0.43
C SER A 319 26.08 -32.23 0.87
N LEU A 320 26.45 -31.09 0.27
CA LEU A 320 25.86 -29.78 0.60
C LEU A 320 24.42 -29.66 0.11
N THR A 321 24.11 -30.08 -1.12
CA THR A 321 22.72 -30.07 -1.63
C THR A 321 21.82 -30.91 -0.74
N SER A 322 22.27 -32.09 -0.33
CA SER A 322 21.46 -32.93 0.56
C SER A 322 21.30 -32.31 1.96
N LEU A 323 22.31 -31.57 2.47
CA LEU A 323 22.23 -30.90 3.76
C LEU A 323 21.23 -29.72 3.71
N ILE A 324 21.37 -28.87 2.69
CA ILE A 324 20.46 -27.74 2.44
C ILE A 324 19.03 -28.24 2.28
N ALA A 325 18.81 -29.31 1.51
CA ALA A 325 17.48 -29.89 1.31
C ALA A 325 16.89 -30.47 2.62
N SER A 326 17.72 -31.11 3.46
CA SER A 326 17.30 -31.62 4.77
C SER A 326 16.86 -30.47 5.68
N LEU A 327 17.69 -29.42 5.80
CA LEU A 327 17.38 -28.24 6.60
C LEU A 327 16.14 -27.50 6.08
N ALA A 328 16.03 -27.32 4.77
CA ALA A 328 14.88 -26.70 4.12
C ALA A 328 13.58 -27.44 4.43
N THR A 329 13.61 -28.77 4.39
CA THR A 329 12.44 -29.61 4.69
C THR A 329 12.08 -29.55 6.18
N SER A 330 13.05 -29.76 7.06
CA SER A 330 12.85 -29.81 8.52
C SER A 330 12.37 -28.48 9.10
N HIS A 331 12.74 -27.36 8.47
CA HIS A 331 12.46 -26.03 9.00
C HIS A 331 11.59 -25.16 8.08
N SER A 332 11.00 -25.75 7.03
CA SER A 332 10.12 -25.05 6.08
C SER A 332 10.74 -23.78 5.49
N THR A 333 12.00 -23.87 5.03
CA THR A 333 12.72 -22.76 4.38
C THR A 333 13.00 -23.05 2.91
N PRO A 334 13.35 -22.02 2.11
CA PRO A 334 13.75 -22.21 0.72
C PRO A 334 14.89 -23.21 0.56
N ALA A 335 14.80 -24.06 -0.45
CA ALA A 335 15.93 -24.85 -0.94
C ALA A 335 16.62 -24.11 -2.09
N PHE A 336 17.93 -24.27 -2.20
CA PHE A 336 18.76 -23.62 -3.22
C PHE A 336 20.02 -24.45 -3.48
N ASP A 337 20.67 -24.21 -4.61
CA ASP A 337 21.92 -24.89 -4.94
C ASP A 337 23.09 -24.33 -4.11
N PRO A 338 24.02 -25.16 -3.64
CA PRO A 338 25.17 -24.69 -2.84
C PRO A 338 26.07 -23.78 -3.67
N HIS A 339 26.36 -22.59 -3.16
CA HIS A 339 27.20 -21.60 -3.84
C HIS A 339 27.93 -20.70 -2.84
N VAL A 340 29.04 -20.11 -3.28
CA VAL A 340 29.65 -18.93 -2.67
C VAL A 340 29.41 -17.74 -3.59
N THR A 341 28.89 -16.65 -3.06
CA THR A 341 28.65 -15.43 -3.83
C THR A 341 29.96 -14.67 -4.04
N LEU A 342 30.44 -14.60 -5.29
CA LEU A 342 31.64 -13.86 -5.68
C LEU A 342 31.36 -12.36 -5.84
N LEU A 343 30.24 -12.00 -6.44
CA LEU A 343 29.87 -10.60 -6.69
C LEU A 343 28.35 -10.46 -6.77
N THR A 344 27.84 -9.35 -6.22
CA THR A 344 26.45 -8.91 -6.30
C THR A 344 26.37 -7.44 -6.70
N GLY A 345 25.17 -6.92 -6.96
CA GLY A 345 24.96 -5.50 -7.27
C GLY A 345 24.96 -5.18 -8.77
N ILE A 346 25.00 -6.19 -9.64
CA ILE A 346 24.78 -6.02 -11.07
C ILE A 346 23.27 -5.88 -11.31
N PRO A 347 22.77 -4.81 -11.98
CA PRO A 347 21.34 -4.64 -12.24
C PRO A 347 20.76 -5.76 -13.08
N SER A 348 19.49 -6.16 -12.84
CA SER A 348 18.84 -7.21 -13.65
C SER A 348 18.59 -6.79 -15.11
N THR A 349 18.62 -5.50 -15.40
CA THR A 349 18.55 -4.93 -16.75
C THR A 349 19.87 -5.03 -17.53
N ALA A 350 20.96 -5.46 -16.89
CA ALA A 350 22.25 -5.59 -17.56
C ALA A 350 22.21 -6.69 -18.63
N SER A 351 22.81 -6.39 -19.79
CA SER A 351 22.89 -7.33 -20.91
C SER A 351 23.74 -8.56 -20.54
N ILE A 352 23.13 -9.75 -20.51
CA ILE A 352 23.84 -11.00 -20.19
C ILE A 352 25.06 -11.23 -21.09
N PRO A 353 25.00 -11.05 -22.43
CA PRO A 353 26.20 -11.12 -23.26
C PRO A 353 27.32 -10.15 -22.86
N ALA A 354 26.98 -8.94 -22.41
CA ALA A 354 27.97 -7.97 -21.95
C ALA A 354 28.59 -8.39 -20.61
N VAL A 355 27.77 -8.85 -19.65
CA VAL A 355 28.24 -9.39 -18.37
C VAL A 355 29.21 -10.56 -18.60
N LEU A 356 28.83 -11.49 -19.48
CA LEU A 356 29.66 -12.63 -19.85
C LEU A 356 30.99 -12.22 -20.51
N SER A 357 30.97 -11.21 -21.38
CA SER A 357 32.18 -10.68 -22.02
C SER A 357 33.13 -10.00 -21.01
N SER A 358 32.61 -9.18 -20.10
CA SER A 358 33.39 -8.56 -19.03
C SER A 358 33.94 -9.61 -18.06
N LEU A 359 33.13 -10.60 -17.70
CA LEU A 359 33.56 -11.72 -16.85
C LEU A 359 34.69 -12.50 -17.52
N SER A 360 34.56 -12.87 -18.80
CA SER A 360 35.63 -13.55 -19.55
C SER A 360 36.94 -12.74 -19.55
N SER A 361 36.85 -11.41 -19.66
CA SER A 361 38.02 -10.53 -19.63
C SER A 361 38.65 -10.50 -18.24
N ALA A 362 37.84 -10.42 -17.18
CA ALA A 362 38.28 -10.47 -15.79
C ALA A 362 38.98 -11.80 -15.45
N LEU A 363 38.40 -12.94 -15.87
CA LEU A 363 38.99 -14.25 -15.67
C LEU A 363 40.32 -14.41 -16.42
N SER A 364 40.43 -13.84 -17.62
CA SER A 364 41.70 -13.82 -18.37
C SER A 364 42.77 -13.02 -17.65
N ALA A 365 42.42 -11.87 -17.05
CA ALA A 365 43.33 -11.07 -16.24
C ALA A 365 43.75 -11.80 -14.95
N TRP A 366 42.81 -12.44 -14.27
CA TRP A 366 43.07 -13.23 -13.06
C TRP A 366 44.01 -14.40 -13.31
N ARG A 367 43.85 -15.13 -14.43
CA ARG A 367 44.77 -16.23 -14.80
C ARG A 367 46.21 -15.76 -14.98
N CYS A 368 46.43 -14.54 -15.47
CA CYS A 368 47.76 -13.96 -15.61
C CYS A 368 48.42 -13.62 -14.26
N THR A 369 47.62 -13.28 -13.24
CA THR A 369 48.11 -12.91 -11.90
C THR A 369 48.21 -14.10 -10.93
N ALA A 370 47.51 -15.20 -11.21
CA ALA A 370 47.55 -16.44 -10.43
C ALA A 370 47.95 -17.69 -11.28
N PRO A 371 49.14 -17.71 -11.91
CA PRO A 371 49.51 -18.75 -12.88
C PRO A 371 49.66 -20.17 -12.31
N SER A 372 49.69 -20.36 -10.99
CA SER A 372 49.83 -21.66 -10.32
C SER A 372 48.51 -22.31 -9.86
N ALA A 373 47.35 -21.69 -10.08
CA ALA A 373 46.06 -22.18 -9.63
C ALA A 373 45.13 -22.51 -10.81
N PRO A 374 45.29 -23.65 -11.51
CA PRO A 374 44.40 -24.05 -12.60
C PRO A 374 42.97 -24.36 -12.13
N ARG A 375 42.74 -24.46 -10.81
CA ARG A 375 41.44 -24.68 -10.16
C ARG A 375 41.37 -23.87 -8.87
N LEU A 376 40.24 -23.24 -8.63
CA LEU A 376 39.99 -22.49 -7.39
C LEU A 376 39.42 -23.45 -6.34
N SER A 377 40.20 -23.71 -5.29
CA SER A 377 39.78 -24.49 -4.13
C SER A 377 39.40 -23.54 -2.99
N LEU A 378 38.21 -23.73 -2.43
CA LEU A 378 37.65 -22.91 -1.36
C LEU A 378 37.51 -23.76 -0.10
N SER A 379 38.35 -23.53 0.90
CA SER A 379 38.29 -24.23 2.19
C SER A 379 37.25 -23.61 3.12
N PHE A 380 36.59 -24.46 3.91
CA PHE A 380 35.66 -24.01 4.94
C PHE A 380 36.38 -23.54 6.21
N ALA A 381 35.85 -22.46 6.74
CA ALA A 381 36.08 -21.89 8.06
C ALA A 381 34.88 -22.23 8.98
N PRO A 382 34.87 -21.80 10.27
CA PRO A 382 33.79 -22.17 11.19
C PRO A 382 32.39 -21.87 10.64
N LEU A 383 31.42 -22.71 11.02
CA LEU A 383 30.02 -22.39 10.82
C LEU A 383 29.66 -21.14 11.60
N GLY A 384 28.85 -20.28 10.99
CA GLY A 384 28.38 -19.04 11.58
C GLY A 384 26.89 -18.84 11.37
N SER A 385 26.38 -17.92 12.16
CA SER A 385 25.03 -17.37 11.99
C SER A 385 25.09 -15.87 12.22
N LYS A 386 24.39 -15.13 11.36
CA LYS A 386 24.07 -13.72 11.55
C LYS A 386 22.60 -13.50 11.86
N ALA A 387 21.92 -14.52 12.41
CA ALA A 387 20.53 -14.44 12.83
C ALA A 387 20.29 -13.28 13.82
N ALA A 388 21.19 -13.09 14.79
CA ALA A 388 21.12 -11.98 15.74
C ALA A 388 21.26 -10.59 15.09
N GLN A 389 21.79 -10.51 13.86
CA GLN A 389 21.84 -9.29 13.06
C GLN A 389 20.71 -9.22 12.01
N ASN A 390 19.76 -10.16 12.01
CA ASN A 390 18.67 -10.27 11.04
C ASN A 390 19.11 -10.39 9.57
N HIS A 391 20.28 -10.98 9.31
CA HIS A 391 20.74 -11.18 7.94
C HIS A 391 20.15 -12.47 7.34
N TYR A 392 19.10 -12.34 6.52
CA TYR A 392 18.37 -13.47 5.93
C TYR A 392 19.23 -14.46 5.13
N PHE A 393 20.08 -13.95 4.23
CA PHE A 393 20.97 -14.78 3.40
C PHE A 393 22.20 -15.29 4.16
N GLN A 394 22.46 -14.78 5.37
CA GLN A 394 23.56 -15.20 6.25
C GLN A 394 22.99 -15.81 7.54
N TYR A 395 21.83 -16.47 7.45
CA TYR A 395 21.16 -17.05 8.61
C TYR A 395 21.95 -18.23 9.18
N LEU A 396 22.28 -19.21 8.34
CA LEU A 396 23.19 -20.31 8.66
C LEU A 396 24.15 -20.53 7.50
N PHE A 397 25.46 -20.49 7.75
CA PHE A 397 26.45 -20.60 6.69
C PHE A 397 27.75 -21.22 7.17
N ALA A 398 28.46 -21.88 6.24
CA ALA A 398 29.87 -22.21 6.41
C ALA A 398 30.70 -21.06 5.84
N GLN A 399 31.52 -20.40 6.68
CA GLN A 399 32.41 -19.37 6.17
C GLN A 399 33.46 -19.99 5.24
N VAL A 400 33.98 -19.23 4.29
CA VAL A 400 35.04 -19.65 3.38
C VAL A 400 36.30 -18.84 3.65
N ASP A 401 37.45 -19.50 3.62
CA ASP A 401 38.74 -18.84 3.81
C ASP A 401 39.03 -17.85 2.69
N LEU A 402 39.57 -16.69 3.06
CA LEU A 402 40.00 -15.63 2.14
C LEU A 402 41.35 -15.98 1.52
N SER A 403 41.38 -16.98 0.64
CA SER A 403 42.60 -17.35 -0.07
C SER A 403 43.07 -16.20 -0.99
N PRO A 404 44.38 -16.03 -1.21
CA PRO A 404 44.89 -15.02 -2.14
C PRO A 404 44.31 -15.16 -3.56
N ALA A 405 44.04 -16.40 -3.99
CA ALA A 405 43.43 -16.67 -5.29
C ALA A 405 41.99 -16.17 -5.37
N LEU A 406 41.18 -16.39 -4.32
CA LEU A 406 39.79 -15.91 -4.24
C LEU A 406 39.73 -14.38 -4.20
N LEU A 407 40.58 -13.75 -3.40
CA LEU A 407 40.66 -12.28 -3.31
C LEU A 407 41.06 -11.65 -4.65
N ALA A 408 42.06 -12.22 -5.33
CA ALA A 408 42.47 -11.77 -6.65
C ALA A 408 41.34 -11.91 -7.69
N LEU A 409 40.57 -13.01 -7.63
CA LEU A 409 39.42 -13.24 -8.51
C LEU A 409 38.32 -12.20 -8.24
N ARG A 410 37.96 -12.01 -6.96
CA ARG A 410 37.00 -11.00 -6.49
C ARG A 410 37.36 -9.61 -7.00
N GLN A 411 38.62 -9.22 -6.85
CA GLN A 411 39.11 -7.91 -7.27
C GLN A 411 39.04 -7.74 -8.79
N ALA A 412 39.51 -8.73 -9.57
CA ALA A 412 39.47 -8.67 -11.03
C ALA A 412 38.02 -8.57 -11.56
N VAL A 413 37.12 -9.34 -10.97
CA VAL A 413 35.70 -9.38 -11.36
C VAL A 413 34.96 -8.10 -10.94
N ARG A 414 35.20 -7.58 -9.72
CA ARG A 414 34.64 -6.30 -9.25
C ARG A 414 35.09 -5.15 -10.14
N ALA A 415 36.38 -5.07 -10.46
CA ALA A 415 36.93 -4.00 -11.32
C ALA A 415 36.33 -4.02 -12.74
N ALA A 416 36.04 -5.21 -13.29
CA ALA A 416 35.51 -5.34 -14.64
C ALA A 416 33.99 -5.06 -14.73
N LEU A 417 33.23 -5.39 -13.69
CA LEU A 417 31.75 -5.35 -13.72
C LEU A 417 31.15 -4.18 -12.94
N LEU A 418 31.86 -3.66 -11.93
CA LEU A 418 31.44 -2.53 -11.10
C LEU A 418 32.61 -1.55 -10.87
N PRO A 419 33.17 -0.96 -11.94
CA PRO A 419 34.37 -0.10 -11.85
C PRO A 419 34.15 1.18 -11.03
N GLU A 420 32.90 1.61 -10.88
CA GLU A 420 32.53 2.83 -10.16
C GLU A 420 32.57 2.67 -8.63
N LEU A 421 32.65 1.43 -8.12
CA LEU A 421 32.66 1.17 -6.68
C LEU A 421 34.07 1.31 -6.11
N ASP A 422 34.20 2.10 -5.04
CA ASP A 422 35.46 2.26 -4.31
C ASP A 422 35.98 0.89 -3.82
N PRO A 423 37.23 0.50 -4.15
CA PRO A 423 37.84 -0.71 -3.61
C PRO A 423 37.99 -0.70 -2.09
N ALA A 424 38.09 0.47 -1.45
CA ALA A 424 38.24 0.60 0.00
C ALA A 424 36.98 0.18 0.78
N THR A 425 35.83 0.04 0.10
CA THR A 425 34.54 -0.33 0.70
C THR A 425 34.14 -1.79 0.43
N ASP A 426 35.07 -2.66 -0.02
CA ASP A 426 34.78 -4.08 -0.26
C ASP A 426 34.75 -4.87 1.07
N ASP A 427 33.55 -5.10 1.60
CA ASP A 427 33.26 -5.87 2.81
C ASP A 427 33.11 -7.38 2.54
N TYR A 428 33.92 -7.91 1.63
CA TYR A 428 33.75 -9.24 1.07
C TYR A 428 33.78 -10.35 2.14
N PHE A 429 32.63 -11.01 2.32
CA PHE A 429 32.43 -12.08 3.29
C PHE A 429 32.00 -13.38 2.56
N PRO A 430 32.95 -14.18 2.05
CA PRO A 430 32.62 -15.40 1.33
C PRO A 430 32.15 -16.48 2.29
N HIS A 431 31.03 -17.10 1.95
CA HIS A 431 30.42 -18.16 2.72
C HIS A 431 29.57 -19.04 1.79
N VAL A 432 29.39 -20.30 2.16
CA VAL A 432 28.34 -21.16 1.60
C VAL A 432 27.15 -21.10 2.53
N SER A 433 26.03 -20.60 2.03
CA SER A 433 24.78 -20.63 2.77
C SER A 433 24.29 -22.06 2.92
N LEU A 434 23.89 -22.44 4.13
CA LEU A 434 23.30 -23.75 4.43
C LEU A 434 21.79 -23.65 4.62
N MET A 435 21.33 -22.49 5.09
CA MET A 435 19.91 -22.21 5.29
C MET A 435 19.69 -20.70 5.30
N TYR A 436 18.65 -20.23 4.60
CA TYR A 436 18.16 -18.86 4.69
C TYR A 436 17.02 -18.76 5.69
N GLY A 437 16.91 -17.65 6.42
CA GLY A 437 15.84 -17.49 7.39
C GLY A 437 16.06 -16.39 8.41
N VAL A 438 15.21 -16.44 9.44
CA VAL A 438 15.25 -15.63 10.66
C VAL A 438 14.89 -16.52 11.86
N ASP A 439 15.25 -16.11 13.06
CA ASP A 439 14.82 -16.84 14.26
C ASP A 439 13.31 -16.70 14.47
N THR A 440 12.69 -17.74 15.01
CA THR A 440 11.29 -17.80 15.43
C THR A 440 11.21 -18.38 16.85
N GLU A 441 10.04 -18.32 17.49
CA GLU A 441 9.85 -18.95 18.81
C GLU A 441 10.16 -20.45 18.80
N GLU A 442 9.95 -21.11 17.67
CA GLU A 442 10.10 -22.55 17.48
C GLU A 442 11.48 -22.94 16.92
N ARG A 443 12.25 -21.97 16.43
CA ARG A 443 13.51 -22.21 15.70
C ARG A 443 14.53 -21.11 15.98
N SER A 444 15.69 -21.50 16.49
CA SER A 444 16.85 -20.62 16.56
C SER A 444 18.02 -21.16 15.75
N ALA A 445 18.79 -20.27 15.11
CA ALA A 445 20.01 -20.65 14.40
C ALA A 445 21.02 -21.30 15.34
N ALA A 446 21.10 -20.83 16.59
CA ALA A 446 21.95 -21.41 17.62
C ALA A 446 21.56 -22.87 17.94
N GLY A 447 20.26 -23.17 18.05
CA GLY A 447 19.78 -24.53 18.29
C GLY A 447 20.06 -25.48 17.11
N ILE A 448 19.88 -24.99 15.88
CA ILE A 448 20.20 -25.75 14.67
C ILE A 448 21.70 -26.02 14.58
N LEU A 449 22.54 -25.00 14.85
CA LEU A 449 23.99 -25.13 14.90
C LEU A 449 24.44 -26.20 15.89
N GLY A 450 23.88 -26.21 17.10
CA GLY A 450 24.17 -27.23 18.11
C GLY A 450 23.82 -28.63 17.62
N THR A 451 22.65 -28.80 17.01
CA THR A 451 22.18 -30.09 16.47
C THR A 451 23.14 -30.61 15.38
N LEU A 452 23.55 -29.75 14.44
CA LEU A 452 24.48 -30.13 13.36
C LEU A 452 25.86 -30.56 13.90
N GLN A 453 26.30 -29.98 15.02
CA GLN A 453 27.55 -30.37 15.67
C GLN A 453 27.40 -31.71 16.42
N GLU A 454 26.29 -31.91 17.13
CA GLU A 454 25.98 -33.15 17.84
C GLU A 454 25.84 -34.36 16.90
N GLU A 455 25.21 -34.16 15.74
CA GLU A 455 25.06 -35.18 14.71
C GLU A 455 26.36 -35.46 13.93
N GLY A 456 27.40 -34.62 14.13
CA GLY A 456 28.68 -34.73 13.43
C GLY A 456 28.65 -34.27 11.98
N ASP A 457 27.54 -33.67 11.55
CA ASP A 457 27.40 -33.02 10.24
C ASP A 457 28.33 -31.80 10.13
N VAL A 458 28.71 -31.17 11.24
CA VAL A 458 29.73 -30.13 11.26
C VAL A 458 30.75 -30.42 12.36
N ARG A 459 32.03 -30.49 11.99
CA ARG A 459 33.12 -30.74 12.95
C ARG A 459 34.43 -30.10 12.51
N GLN A 460 35.30 -29.85 13.48
CA GLN A 460 36.69 -29.51 13.23
C GLN A 460 37.54 -30.79 13.15
N GLY A 461 38.33 -30.93 12.09
CA GLY A 461 39.31 -32.00 11.92
C GLY A 461 40.53 -31.83 12.82
N GLU A 462 41.34 -32.89 12.96
CA GLU A 462 42.57 -32.88 13.76
C GLU A 462 43.63 -31.90 13.22
N ASP A 463 43.56 -31.59 11.93
CA ASP A 463 44.37 -30.61 11.21
C ASP A 463 43.84 -29.16 11.34
N GLY A 464 42.75 -28.97 12.10
CA GLY A 464 42.09 -27.68 12.28
C GLY A 464 41.12 -27.31 11.16
N ALA A 465 41.01 -28.11 10.09
CA ALA A 465 40.11 -27.85 8.97
C ALA A 465 38.65 -28.11 9.35
N TRP A 466 37.74 -27.26 8.88
CA TRP A 466 36.31 -27.47 9.13
C TRP A 466 35.72 -28.41 8.09
N VAL A 467 34.96 -29.39 8.57
CA VAL A 467 34.27 -30.40 7.75
C VAL A 467 32.78 -30.17 7.87
N VAL A 468 32.13 -29.93 6.74
CA VAL A 468 30.66 -29.87 6.61
C VAL A 468 30.22 -31.10 5.84
N ARG A 469 29.55 -32.02 6.51
CA ARG A 469 29.00 -33.27 5.99
C ARG A 469 30.00 -34.07 5.16
N GLY A 470 31.20 -34.24 5.72
CA GLY A 470 32.28 -35.01 5.11
C GLY A 470 33.14 -34.26 4.08
N VAL A 471 32.87 -32.98 3.81
CA VAL A 471 33.69 -32.17 2.89
C VAL A 471 34.32 -30.95 3.59
N THR A 472 35.57 -30.64 3.23
CA THR A 472 36.36 -29.54 3.83
C THR A 472 36.29 -28.24 3.03
N GLY A 473 35.57 -28.24 1.91
CA GLY A 473 35.52 -27.13 0.98
C GLY A 473 34.83 -27.48 -0.33
N ILE A 474 34.90 -26.54 -1.27
CA ILE A 474 34.43 -26.73 -2.65
C ILE A 474 35.56 -26.46 -3.66
N GLU A 475 35.68 -27.33 -4.66
CA GLU A 475 36.41 -27.03 -5.88
C GLU A 475 35.49 -26.25 -6.82
N VAL A 476 36.01 -25.27 -7.54
CA VAL A 476 35.23 -24.44 -8.47
C VAL A 476 35.86 -24.53 -9.86
N HIS A 477 35.02 -24.79 -10.87
CA HIS A 477 35.46 -24.91 -12.27
C HIS A 477 34.97 -23.76 -13.17
N GLU A 478 33.92 -23.07 -12.75
CA GLU A 478 33.31 -21.97 -13.51
C GLU A 478 32.73 -20.94 -12.55
N VAL A 479 32.63 -19.70 -13.04
CA VAL A 479 31.82 -18.66 -12.41
C VAL A 479 30.47 -18.64 -13.11
N GLN A 480 29.41 -18.88 -12.34
CA GLN A 480 28.03 -18.87 -12.84
C GLN A 480 27.45 -17.46 -12.76
N VAL A 481 26.76 -17.04 -13.81
CA VAL A 481 25.99 -15.80 -13.88
C VAL A 481 24.54 -16.16 -13.56
N VAL A 482 24.03 -15.67 -12.45
CA VAL A 482 22.72 -16.06 -11.92
C VAL A 482 21.80 -14.86 -11.89
N MET A 483 20.64 -15.00 -12.55
CA MET A 483 19.56 -14.05 -12.45
C MET A 483 18.81 -14.34 -11.16
N CYS A 484 18.99 -13.46 -10.18
CA CYS A 484 18.31 -13.51 -8.92
C CYS A 484 17.17 -12.48 -9.00
N GLU A 485 16.02 -12.91 -9.51
CA GLU A 485 14.77 -12.16 -9.50
C GLU A 485 13.72 -13.00 -8.78
N GLY A 486 13.03 -12.44 -7.79
CA GLY A 486 12.09 -13.21 -6.97
C GLY A 486 12.79 -14.07 -5.91
N ARG A 487 12.09 -15.11 -5.47
CA ARG A 487 12.52 -15.98 -4.36
C ARG A 487 13.70 -16.89 -4.77
N PRO A 488 14.54 -17.35 -3.83
CA PRO A 488 15.69 -18.22 -4.13
C PRO A 488 15.39 -19.42 -5.03
N GLU A 489 14.20 -20.01 -4.90
CA GLU A 489 13.77 -21.21 -5.64
C GLU A 489 13.54 -20.94 -7.14
N VAL A 490 13.39 -19.67 -7.54
CA VAL A 490 13.17 -19.29 -8.95
C VAL A 490 14.41 -18.66 -9.59
N TRP A 491 15.51 -18.54 -8.86
CA TRP A 491 16.78 -18.04 -9.39
C TRP A 491 17.33 -18.98 -10.46
N LYS A 492 17.91 -18.41 -11.51
CA LYS A 492 18.34 -19.19 -12.69
C LYS A 492 19.74 -18.83 -13.11
N VAL A 493 20.57 -19.84 -13.37
CA VAL A 493 21.82 -19.68 -14.10
C VAL A 493 21.49 -19.27 -15.54
N VAL A 494 21.90 -18.08 -15.95
CA VAL A 494 21.69 -17.51 -17.29
C VAL A 494 22.94 -17.52 -18.15
N GLY A 495 24.07 -17.95 -17.59
CA GLY A 495 25.32 -18.20 -18.28
C GLY A 495 26.40 -18.64 -17.28
N SER A 496 27.54 -19.09 -17.79
CA SER A 496 28.71 -19.37 -16.98
C SER A 496 29.98 -19.12 -17.77
N MET A 497 31.10 -18.91 -17.06
CA MET A 497 32.42 -18.79 -17.66
C MET A 497 33.42 -19.70 -16.92
N PRO A 498 34.17 -20.55 -17.63
CA PRO A 498 35.15 -21.43 -17.00
C PRO A 498 36.27 -20.61 -16.37
N LEU A 499 36.75 -21.06 -15.20
CA LEU A 499 37.89 -20.49 -14.48
C LEU A 499 39.23 -20.73 -15.18
#